data_AF-A0A3D5BU19-F1
#
_entry.id   AF-A0A3D5BU19-F1
#
_cell.length_a   1.000
_cell.length_b   1.000
_cell.length_c   1.000
_cell.angle_alpha   90.00
_cell.angle_beta   90.00
_cell.angle_gamma   90.00
#
_symmetry.space_group_name_H-M   'P 1'
#
loop_
_entity.id
_entity.type
_entity.pdbx_description
1 polymer ?
#
loop_
_entity_poly.entity_id
_entity_poly.type
_entity_poly.pdbx_seq_one_letter_code
_entity_poly.pdbx_strand_id
1 'polypeptide(L)'
;LRALGAGWAWGLGLAAVFGLAGVAVMALISRSSGTMVHCTAWCPIGLLNNLVGRILPWRVSIDSSCTGCGLCAKACRYNALTRADLERKRPGLTCSLCGDCLPRCPHGHLGYAFPGLGRDRARQVFITLVCALHAVFLAVARI
;
A
#
# COMPACT_ATOMS: atom_id res chain seq x y z
N LEU A 1 26.54 13.25 11.84
CA LEU A 1 26.31 12.73 13.21
C LEU A 1 27.40 13.16 14.21
N ARG A 2 28.70 13.15 13.87
CA ARG A 2 29.75 13.78 14.72
C ARG A 2 29.74 15.33 14.73
N ALA A 3 29.15 15.96 13.71
CA ALA A 3 29.19 17.43 13.55
C ALA A 3 28.25 18.23 14.47
N LEU A 4 27.33 17.58 15.21
CA LEU A 4 26.31 18.27 16.03
C LEU A 4 26.48 18.02 17.55
N GLY A 5 27.55 17.33 17.99
CA GLY A 5 27.72 16.97 19.41
C GLY A 5 26.65 16.03 19.98
N ALA A 6 25.69 15.59 19.16
CA ALA A 6 24.64 14.67 19.56
C ALA A 6 25.23 13.26 19.76
N GLY A 7 25.43 12.87 21.03
CA GLY A 7 25.87 11.54 21.40
C GLY A 7 24.89 10.43 20.98
N TRP A 8 25.34 9.18 21.06
CA TRP A 8 24.55 7.97 20.73
C TRP A 8 23.20 7.89 21.46
N ALA A 9 23.12 8.44 22.67
CA ALA A 9 21.89 8.52 23.46
C ALA A 9 20.78 9.32 22.77
N TRP A 10 21.11 10.41 22.06
CA TRP A 10 20.12 11.19 21.30
C TRP A 10 19.56 10.39 20.12
N GLY A 11 20.41 9.64 19.42
CA GLY A 11 19.97 8.76 18.33
C GLY A 11 18.99 7.69 18.81
N LEU A 12 19.31 7.02 19.94
CA LEU A 12 18.42 6.04 20.56
C LEU A 12 17.12 6.66 21.06
N GLY A 13 17.20 7.84 21.69
CA GLY A 13 16.02 8.56 22.18
C GLY A 13 15.05 8.91 21.05
N LEU A 14 15.55 9.48 19.96
CA LEU A 14 14.73 9.80 18.78
C LEU A 14 14.14 8.56 18.13
N ALA A 15 14.92 7.48 17.99
CA ALA A 15 14.43 6.21 17.44
C ALA A 15 13.32 5.60 18.32
N ALA A 16 13.50 5.61 19.64
CA ALA A 16 12.50 5.13 20.59
C ALA A 16 11.21 5.95 20.53
N VAL A 17 11.31 7.29 20.53
CA VAL A 17 10.16 8.19 20.42
C VAL A 17 9.42 7.96 19.10
N PHE A 18 10.13 7.90 17.97
CA PHE A 18 9.54 7.64 16.67
C PHE A 18 8.83 6.28 16.59
N GLY A 19 9.47 5.23 17.13
CA GLY A 19 8.91 3.89 17.19
C GLY A 19 7.65 3.83 18.06
N LEU A 20 7.70 4.37 19.28
CA LEU A 20 6.57 4.40 20.22
C LEU A 20 5.40 5.22 19.66
N ALA A 21 5.66 6.37 19.06
CA ALA A 21 4.62 7.16 18.41
C ALA A 21 4.01 6.40 17.22
N GLY A 22 4.82 5.68 16.43
CA GLY A 22 4.33 4.81 15.38
C GLY A 22 3.40 3.71 15.88
N VAL A 23 3.76 3.05 16.98
CA VAL A 23 2.92 2.04 17.66
C VAL A 23 1.62 2.67 18.18
N ALA A 24 1.69 3.87 18.77
CA ALA A 24 0.50 4.60 19.22
C ALA A 24 -0.44 4.93 18.04
N VAL A 25 0.10 5.36 16.89
CA VAL A 25 -0.68 5.59 15.67
C VAL A 25 -1.36 4.30 15.20
N MET A 26 -0.67 3.15 15.23
CA MET A 26 -1.27 1.86 14.90
C MET A 26 -2.40 1.49 15.88
N ALA A 27 -2.13 1.56 17.18
CA ALA A 27 -3.06 1.11 18.22
C ALA A 27 -4.31 1.98 18.32
N LEU A 28 -4.16 3.30 18.22
CA LEU A 28 -5.25 4.24 18.47
C LEU A 28 -5.92 4.70 17.17
N ILE A 29 -5.14 5.17 16.20
CA ILE A 29 -5.68 5.85 15.00
C ILE A 29 -6.00 4.86 13.89
N SER A 30 -5.10 3.91 13.61
CA SER A 30 -5.31 2.95 12.52
C SER A 30 -6.45 1.99 12.82
N ARG A 31 -6.62 1.58 14.08
CA ARG A 31 -7.72 0.70 14.50
C ARG A 31 -9.08 1.42 14.48
N SER A 32 -9.14 2.66 14.98
CA SER A 32 -10.41 3.41 15.06
C SER A 32 -10.91 3.88 13.69
N SER A 33 -10.01 4.31 12.80
CA SER A 33 -10.39 4.77 11.45
C SER A 33 -10.67 3.63 10.47
N GLY A 34 -10.31 2.38 10.80
CA GLY A 34 -10.38 1.24 9.87
C GLY A 34 -9.36 1.32 8.71
N THR A 35 -8.48 2.32 8.72
CA THR A 35 -7.48 2.55 7.66
C THR A 35 -6.05 2.43 8.21
N MET A 36 -5.09 2.07 7.36
CA MET A 36 -3.69 1.90 7.70
C MET A 36 -2.93 3.24 7.74
N VAL A 37 -3.39 4.16 8.60
CA VAL A 37 -2.83 5.52 8.77
C VAL A 37 -1.33 5.48 9.06
N HIS A 38 -0.85 4.50 9.82
CA HIS A 38 0.59 4.33 10.03
C HIS A 38 1.34 4.19 8.70
N CYS A 39 0.85 3.34 7.80
CA CYS A 39 1.49 3.06 6.52
C CYS A 39 1.30 4.20 5.51
N THR A 40 0.19 4.95 5.58
CA THR A 40 -0.10 6.00 4.60
C THR A 40 0.41 7.38 5.00
N ALA A 41 0.63 7.64 6.29
CA ALA A 41 0.96 8.99 6.80
C ALA A 41 2.14 9.05 7.78
N TRP A 42 2.43 7.99 8.55
CA TRP A 42 3.48 8.02 9.58
C TRP A 42 4.81 7.41 9.12
N CYS A 43 4.74 6.26 8.45
CA CYS A 43 5.91 5.48 8.08
C CYS A 43 6.62 6.08 6.86
N PRO A 44 7.91 6.46 6.96
CA PRO A 44 8.66 7.01 5.84
C PRO A 44 8.78 6.01 4.69
N ILE A 45 8.90 4.71 4.99
CA ILE A 45 8.90 3.64 3.98
C ILE A 45 7.54 3.56 3.28
N GLY A 46 6.44 3.81 4.00
CA GLY A 46 5.10 3.85 3.43
C GLY A 46 4.93 4.99 2.42
N LEU A 47 5.44 6.18 2.74
CA LEU A 47 5.49 7.30 1.80
C LEU A 47 6.32 6.96 0.57
N LEU A 48 7.51 6.38 0.76
CA LEU A 48 8.37 5.95 -0.33
C LEU A 48 7.67 4.91 -1.22
N ASN A 49 7.00 3.92 -0.63
CA ASN A 49 6.27 2.90 -1.36
C ASN A 49 5.12 3.49 -2.19
N ASN A 50 4.37 4.46 -1.65
CA ASN A 50 3.30 5.15 -2.40
C ASN A 50 3.86 5.92 -3.60
N LEU A 51 5.06 6.51 -3.46
CA LEU A 51 5.73 7.22 -4.54
C LEU A 51 6.29 6.26 -5.61
N VAL A 52 7.00 5.21 -5.20
CA VAL A 52 7.55 4.18 -6.11
C VAL A 52 6.42 3.42 -6.82
N GLY A 53 5.32 3.13 -6.12
CA GLY A 53 4.12 2.51 -6.68
C GLY A 53 3.51 3.31 -7.84
N ARG A 54 3.79 4.62 -7.94
CA ARG A 54 3.38 5.43 -9.10
C ARG A 54 4.20 5.11 -10.36
N ILE A 55 5.46 4.70 -10.19
CA ILE A 55 6.38 4.37 -11.28
C ILE A 55 6.11 2.96 -11.80
N LEU A 56 5.63 2.07 -10.94
CA LEU A 56 5.33 0.70 -11.32
C LEU A 56 4.17 0.62 -12.35
N PRO A 57 4.30 -0.24 -13.37
CA PRO A 57 3.29 -0.42 -14.41
C PRO A 57 2.05 -1.19 -13.92
N TRP A 58 2.16 -1.93 -12.81
CA TRP A 58 1.02 -2.60 -12.18
C TRP A 58 0.11 -1.61 -11.48
N ARG A 59 -1.17 -1.63 -11.83
CA ARG A 59 -2.20 -0.79 -11.21
C ARG A 59 -3.49 -1.57 -11.05
N VAL A 60 -4.34 -1.18 -10.09
CA VAL A 60 -5.74 -1.63 -10.10
C VAL A 60 -6.49 -0.79 -11.13
N SER A 61 -7.12 -1.45 -12.11
CA SER A 61 -8.00 -0.81 -13.09
C SER A 61 -9.46 -0.96 -12.70
N ILE A 62 -10.23 0.10 -12.94
CA ILE A 62 -11.67 0.13 -12.78
C ILE A 62 -12.29 0.22 -14.17
N ASP A 63 -13.20 -0.71 -14.47
CA ASP A 63 -13.88 -0.77 -15.77
C ASP A 63 -14.80 0.42 -16.01
N SER A 64 -15.07 0.73 -17.28
CA SER A 64 -16.02 1.77 -17.65
C SER A 64 -17.43 1.52 -17.13
N SER A 65 -17.80 0.24 -16.99
CA SER A 65 -19.12 -0.23 -16.52
C SER A 65 -19.27 -0.24 -15.00
N CYS A 66 -18.29 0.30 -14.26
CA CYS A 66 -18.37 0.41 -12.81
C CYS A 66 -19.61 1.20 -12.36
N THR A 67 -20.41 0.60 -11.49
CA THR A 67 -21.65 1.19 -10.95
C THR A 67 -21.44 2.23 -9.85
N GLY A 68 -20.21 2.38 -9.35
CA GLY A 68 -19.92 3.31 -8.24
C GLY A 68 -20.49 2.88 -6.88
N CYS A 69 -20.89 1.61 -6.69
CA CYS A 69 -21.52 1.12 -5.46
C CYS A 69 -20.70 1.30 -4.17
N GLY A 70 -19.37 1.47 -4.28
CA GLY A 70 -18.50 1.79 -3.14
C GLY A 70 -18.17 0.63 -2.20
N LEU A 71 -18.55 -0.61 -2.51
CA LEU A 71 -18.22 -1.78 -1.66
C LEU A 71 -16.71 -2.02 -1.58
N CYS A 72 -16.00 -1.84 -2.69
CA CYS A 72 -14.54 -1.90 -2.75
C CYS A 72 -13.87 -0.78 -1.93
N ALA A 73 -14.49 0.41 -1.88
CA ALA A 73 -14.04 1.54 -1.07
C ALA A 73 -14.07 1.20 0.43
N LYS A 74 -15.19 0.61 0.90
CA LYS A 74 -15.35 0.20 2.31
C LYS A 74 -14.35 -0.88 2.73
N ALA A 75 -13.92 -1.74 1.81
CA ALA A 75 -12.91 -2.76 2.09
C ALA A 75 -11.48 -2.22 2.01
N CYS A 76 -11.26 -1.04 1.39
CA CYS A 76 -9.94 -0.50 1.17
C CYS A 76 -9.36 0.11 2.45
N ARG A 77 -8.51 -0.65 3.15
CA ARG A 77 -7.81 -0.17 4.34
C ARG A 77 -6.76 0.92 4.05
N TYR A 78 -6.41 1.17 2.80
CA TYR A 78 -5.45 2.22 2.43
C TYR A 78 -6.11 3.53 1.99
N ASN A 79 -7.45 3.59 2.05
CA ASN A 79 -8.23 4.74 1.59
C ASN A 79 -7.89 5.18 0.14
N ALA A 80 -7.59 4.22 -0.73
CA ALA A 80 -7.16 4.45 -2.10
C ALA A 80 -8.31 4.35 -3.13
N LEU A 81 -9.54 4.15 -2.66
CA LEU A 81 -10.73 3.97 -3.50
C LEU A 81 -11.86 4.87 -2.99
N THR A 82 -11.56 6.15 -2.74
CA THR A 82 -12.58 7.13 -2.35
C THR A 82 -13.62 7.30 -3.46
N ARG A 83 -14.76 7.95 -3.17
CA ARG A 83 -15.76 8.23 -4.23
C ARG A 83 -15.16 8.98 -5.41
N ALA A 84 -14.32 9.98 -5.14
CA ALA A 84 -13.60 10.71 -6.18
C ALA A 84 -12.67 9.82 -7.01
N ASP A 85 -12.02 8.82 -6.40
CA ASP A 85 -11.17 7.86 -7.11
C ASP A 85 -11.99 6.93 -8.02
N LEU A 86 -13.17 6.49 -7.55
CA LEU A 86 -14.10 5.67 -8.33
C LEU A 86 -14.67 6.44 -9.53
N GLU A 87 -15.04 7.70 -9.34
CA GLU A 87 -15.48 8.61 -10.41
C GLU A 87 -14.38 8.82 -11.47
N ARG A 88 -13.12 8.97 -11.02
CA ARG A 88 -11.95 9.07 -11.89
C ARG A 88 -11.52 7.72 -12.48
N LYS A 89 -12.16 6.61 -12.09
CA LYS A 89 -11.81 5.22 -12.46
C LYS A 89 -10.34 4.90 -12.21
N ARG A 90 -9.73 5.52 -11.20
CA ARG A 90 -8.31 5.40 -10.89
C ARG A 90 -8.11 5.41 -9.37
N PRO A 91 -7.48 4.37 -8.81
CA PRO A 91 -7.13 4.37 -7.39
C PRO A 91 -6.18 5.51 -7.03
N GLY A 92 -6.27 5.96 -5.78
CA GLY A 92 -5.35 6.91 -5.18
C GLY A 92 -3.93 6.36 -5.02
N LEU A 93 -2.99 7.27 -4.73
CA LEU A 93 -1.55 6.96 -4.61
C LEU A 93 -1.22 6.02 -3.45
N THR A 94 -2.10 5.90 -2.46
CA THR A 94 -1.93 5.02 -1.31
C THR A 94 -2.26 3.56 -1.63
N CYS A 95 -2.63 3.23 -2.88
CA CYS A 95 -2.93 1.86 -3.28
C CYS A 95 -1.67 0.98 -3.16
N SER A 96 -1.72 0.00 -2.27
CA SER A 96 -0.63 -0.95 -2.04
C SER A 96 -0.65 -2.19 -2.94
N LEU A 97 -1.60 -2.27 -3.89
CA LEU A 97 -1.84 -3.49 -4.69
C LEU A 97 -2.03 -4.75 -3.82
N CYS A 98 -2.67 -4.64 -2.65
CA CYS A 98 -2.98 -5.82 -1.82
C CYS A 98 -4.04 -6.72 -2.45
N GLY A 99 -4.95 -6.14 -3.24
CA GLY A 99 -6.03 -6.86 -3.92
C GLY A 99 -7.28 -7.17 -3.08
N ASP A 100 -7.35 -6.74 -1.82
CA ASP A 100 -8.51 -6.99 -0.93
C ASP A 100 -9.84 -6.46 -1.49
N CYS A 101 -9.77 -5.45 -2.35
CA CYS A 101 -10.93 -4.83 -2.99
C CYS A 101 -11.52 -5.65 -4.15
N LEU A 102 -10.72 -6.51 -4.80
CA LEU A 102 -11.15 -7.30 -5.96
C LEU A 102 -12.34 -8.22 -5.64
N PRO A 103 -12.26 -9.13 -4.64
CA PRO A 103 -13.36 -10.05 -4.35
C PRO A 103 -14.60 -9.34 -3.79
N ARG A 104 -14.51 -8.05 -3.46
CA ARG A 104 -15.63 -7.23 -2.95
C ARG A 104 -16.44 -6.56 -4.05
N CYS A 105 -15.99 -6.63 -5.30
CA CYS A 105 -16.76 -6.15 -6.44
C CYS A 105 -17.70 -7.27 -6.94
N PRO A 106 -19.01 -7.20 -6.69
CA PRO A 106 -19.95 -8.25 -7.11
C PRO A 106 -20.11 -8.33 -8.64
N HIS A 107 -19.70 -7.28 -9.36
CA HIS A 107 -19.83 -7.18 -10.82
C HIS A 107 -18.52 -7.44 -11.58
N GLY A 108 -17.41 -7.70 -10.88
CA GLY A 108 -16.11 -8.00 -11.53
C GLY A 108 -15.46 -6.83 -12.28
N HIS A 109 -15.85 -5.58 -11.99
CA HIS A 109 -15.30 -4.39 -12.69
C HIS A 109 -13.92 -3.93 -12.18
N LEU A 110 -13.42 -4.50 -11.08
CA LEU A 110 -12.06 -4.24 -10.57
C LEU A 110 -11.11 -5.37 -10.94
N GLY A 111 -9.88 -5.03 -11.33
CA GLY A 111 -8.84 -6.02 -11.59
C GLY A 111 -7.45 -5.40 -11.64
N TYR A 112 -6.42 -6.24 -11.78
CA TYR A 112 -5.06 -5.77 -12.02
C TYR A 112 -4.91 -5.42 -13.49
N ALA A 113 -4.14 -4.38 -13.77
CA ALA A 113 -3.77 -3.96 -15.10
C ALA A 113 -2.25 -3.85 -15.19
N PHE A 114 -1.73 -4.38 -16.29
CA PHE A 114 -0.36 -4.22 -16.71
C PHE A 114 -0.36 -4.13 -18.25
N PRO A 115 0.44 -3.24 -18.86
CA PRO A 115 0.48 -3.10 -20.32
C PRO A 115 0.76 -4.42 -21.05
N GLY A 116 -0.15 -4.86 -21.91
CA GLY A 116 0.00 -6.10 -22.69
C GLY A 116 -0.41 -7.40 -21.98
N LEU A 117 -0.97 -7.33 -20.76
CA LEU A 117 -1.43 -8.50 -20.01
C LEU A 117 -2.93 -8.40 -19.68
N GLY A 118 -3.64 -9.54 -19.79
CA GLY A 118 -5.01 -9.67 -19.30
C GLY A 118 -5.07 -9.60 -17.76
N ARG A 119 -6.24 -9.24 -17.21
CA ARG A 119 -6.40 -8.96 -15.76
C ARG A 119 -5.94 -10.11 -14.85
N ASP A 120 -6.30 -11.34 -15.20
CA ASP A 120 -5.94 -12.52 -14.39
C ASP A 120 -4.45 -12.82 -14.44
N ARG A 121 -3.86 -12.80 -15.65
CA ARG A 121 -2.41 -12.99 -15.82
C ARG A 121 -1.62 -11.87 -15.14
N ALA A 122 -2.08 -10.62 -15.25
CA ALA A 122 -1.43 -9.48 -14.58
C ALA A 122 -1.37 -9.68 -13.06
N ARG A 123 -2.45 -10.20 -12.45
CA ARG A 123 -2.48 -10.53 -11.02
C ARG A 123 -1.54 -11.68 -10.68
N GLN A 124 -1.57 -12.77 -11.46
CA GLN A 124 -0.70 -13.93 -11.23
C GLN A 124 0.78 -13.55 -11.31
N VAL A 125 1.18 -12.86 -12.37
CA VAL A 125 2.57 -12.41 -12.56
C VAL A 125 3.01 -11.51 -11.41
N PHE A 126 2.17 -10.57 -10.97
CA PHE A 126 2.50 -9.71 -9.82
C PHE A 126 2.75 -10.51 -8.54
N ILE A 127 1.85 -11.43 -8.18
CA ILE A 127 1.98 -12.25 -6.97
C ILE A 127 3.23 -13.13 -7.07
N THR A 128 3.43 -13.81 -8.20
CA THR A 128 4.61 -14.65 -8.43
C THR A 128 5.90 -13.84 -8.30
N LEU A 129 5.96 -12.65 -8.89
CA LEU A 129 7.13 -11.78 -8.82
C LEU A 129 7.43 -11.32 -7.39
N VAL A 130 6.41 -10.86 -6.65
CA VAL A 130 6.58 -10.43 -5.26
C VAL A 130 7.02 -11.59 -4.36
N CYS A 131 6.41 -12.77 -4.51
CA CYS A 131 6.78 -13.96 -3.75
C CYS A 131 8.20 -14.43 -4.08
N ALA A 132 8.57 -14.46 -5.37
CA ALA A 132 9.91 -14.84 -5.80
C ALA A 132 10.97 -13.86 -5.29
N LEU A 133 10.71 -12.55 -5.39
CA LEU A 133 11.61 -11.53 -4.87
C LEU A 133 11.80 -11.68 -3.36
N HIS A 134 10.72 -11.90 -2.61
CA HIS A 134 10.80 -12.12 -1.17
C HIS A 134 11.62 -13.38 -0.82
N ALA A 135 11.40 -14.49 -1.53
CA ALA A 135 12.18 -15.72 -1.35
C ALA A 135 13.67 -15.51 -1.64
N VAL A 136 14.01 -14.76 -2.70
CA VAL A 136 15.40 -14.41 -3.04
C VAL A 136 16.04 -13.56 -1.94
N PHE A 137 15.35 -12.54 -1.44
CA PHE A 137 15.87 -11.72 -0.34
C PHE A 137 16.15 -12.55 0.92
N LEU A 138 15.26 -13.47 1.27
CA LEU A 138 15.46 -14.38 2.41
C LEU A 138 16.61 -15.35 2.18
N ALA A 139 16.81 -15.83 0.95
CA ALA A 139 17.91 -16.72 0.61
C ALA A 139 19.27 -15.99 0.69
N VAL A 140 19.34 -14.76 0.15
CA VAL A 140 20.57 -13.95 0.19
C VAL A 140 20.93 -13.53 1.62
N ALA A 141 19.94 -13.19 2.45
CA ALA A 141 20.20 -12.83 3.85
C ALA A 141 20.76 -13.97 4.71
N ARG A 142 20.72 -15.21 4.21
CA ARG A 142 21.26 -16.39 4.89
C ARG A 142 22.72 -16.70 4.50
N ILE A 143 23.20 -16.16 3.37
CA ILE A 143 24.58 -16.30 2.88
C ILE A 143 25.45 -15.27 3.59
#